data_AF-A0A662BHZ8-F1
#
_entry.id   AF-A0A662BHZ8-F1
#
_cell.length_a   1.000
_cell.length_b   1.000
_cell.length_c   1.000
_cell.angle_alpha   90.00
_cell.angle_beta   90.00
_cell.angle_gamma   90.00
#
_symmetry.space_group_name_H-M   'P 1'
#
loop_
_entity.id
_entity.type
_entity.pdbx_description
1 polymer ?
#
loop_
_entity_poly.entity_id
_entity_poly.type
_entity_poly.pdbx_seq_one_letter_code
_entity_poly.pdbx_strand_id
1 'polypeptide(L)'
;MSFLNSTYPLNLKGNWKIAALTGLFISFFMYLFQPYGLSFVETSYKSAILIGYGFIVFAVLFIDIVILPKLLTSIFKTSEWTNGKHFLFFIWIFFTIGLGNFIYSSIAFSFPLNNFKYFLIFEGFTVGVGIIPVFFIILYSHNIFLKTNLKTARQLTENLPENINDKLLNNNVICIFSSYNEKDSIHLEENSII
;
A
#
# COMPACT_ATOMS: atom_id res chain seq x y z
N MET A 1 0.99 16.42 -13.93
CA MET A 1 0.95 15.05 -14.49
C MET A 1 2.12 14.13 -14.09
N SER A 2 3.32 14.63 -13.74
CA SER A 2 4.52 13.79 -13.49
C SER A 2 4.39 12.76 -12.34
N PHE A 3 3.67 13.10 -11.26
CA PHE A 3 3.57 12.23 -10.07
C PHE A 3 2.82 10.90 -10.32
N LEU A 4 2.04 10.77 -11.39
CA LEU A 4 1.28 9.55 -11.68
C LEU A 4 2.13 8.43 -12.33
N ASN A 5 3.32 8.77 -12.85
CA ASN A 5 4.19 7.85 -13.59
C ASN A 5 5.47 7.44 -12.84
N SER A 6 5.72 7.93 -11.62
CA SER A 6 6.87 7.45 -10.87
C SER A 6 6.65 5.98 -10.46
N THR A 7 7.64 5.13 -10.74
CA THR A 7 7.61 3.71 -10.43
C THR A 7 7.62 3.53 -8.93
N TYR A 8 6.49 3.13 -8.34
CA TYR A 8 6.42 2.86 -6.92
C TYR A 8 6.79 1.38 -6.67
N PRO A 9 7.89 1.08 -5.97
CA PRO A 9 8.27 -0.29 -5.67
C PRO A 9 7.54 -0.78 -4.41
N LEU A 10 6.21 -0.90 -4.49
CA LEU A 10 5.40 -1.50 -3.43
C LEU A 10 5.55 -3.01 -3.63
N ASN A 11 6.45 -3.64 -2.87
CA ASN A 11 6.64 -5.09 -2.95
C ASN A 11 5.53 -5.83 -2.16
N LEU A 12 4.26 -5.59 -2.51
CA LEU A 12 3.11 -6.33 -1.98
C LEU A 12 3.00 -7.73 -2.57
N LYS A 13 3.61 -7.97 -3.73
CA LYS A 13 3.45 -9.20 -4.49
C LYS A 13 3.82 -10.41 -3.65
N GLY A 14 2.83 -11.26 -3.38
CA GLY A 14 3.05 -12.54 -2.71
C GLY A 14 3.36 -12.46 -1.22
N ASN A 15 3.26 -11.29 -0.59
CA ASN A 15 3.50 -11.16 0.84
C ASN A 15 2.23 -11.52 1.64
N TRP A 16 1.94 -12.82 1.72
CA TRP A 16 0.82 -13.38 2.48
C TRP A 16 0.81 -12.94 3.95
N LYS A 17 1.97 -12.57 4.52
CA LYS A 17 2.07 -12.04 5.88
C LYS A 17 1.31 -10.73 6.05
N ILE A 18 1.26 -9.88 5.00
CA ILE A 18 0.49 -8.64 5.02
C ILE A 18 -1.00 -8.93 5.07
N ALA A 19 -1.48 -9.91 4.28
CA ALA A 19 -2.86 -10.35 4.36
C ALA A 19 -3.18 -10.90 5.75
N ALA A 20 -2.32 -11.77 6.29
CA ALA A 20 -2.51 -12.39 7.60
C ALA A 20 -2.53 -11.35 8.73
N LEU A 21 -1.58 -10.41 8.73
CA LEU A 21 -1.50 -9.36 9.74
C LEU A 21 -2.70 -8.42 9.67
N THR A 22 -3.13 -8.05 8.46
CA THR A 22 -4.31 -7.18 8.26
C THR A 22 -5.58 -7.88 8.73
N GLY A 23 -5.78 -9.15 8.37
CA GLY A 23 -6.93 -9.94 8.82
C GLY A 23 -6.96 -10.08 10.34
N LEU A 24 -5.81 -10.38 10.97
CA LEU A 24 -5.69 -10.47 12.43
C LEU A 24 -5.99 -9.13 13.11
N PHE A 25 -5.48 -8.02 12.57
CA PHE A 25 -5.79 -6.69 13.04
C PHE A 25 -7.29 -6.40 12.97
N ILE A 26 -7.96 -6.74 11.86
CA ILE A 26 -9.40 -6.51 11.72
C ILE A 26 -10.21 -7.40 12.66
N SER A 27 -9.85 -8.67 12.85
CA SER A 27 -10.50 -9.53 13.84
C SER A 27 -10.41 -8.92 15.25
N PHE A 28 -9.21 -8.46 15.63
CA PHE A 28 -9.00 -7.81 16.92
C PHE A 28 -9.80 -6.51 17.05
N PHE A 29 -9.76 -5.67 16.01
CA PHE A 29 -10.51 -4.42 15.96
C PHE A 29 -12.02 -4.64 16.09
N MET A 30 -12.57 -5.61 15.34
CA MET A 30 -13.99 -5.97 15.42
C MET A 30 -14.35 -6.51 16.80
N TYR A 31 -13.51 -7.37 17.38
CA TYR A 31 -13.75 -7.93 18.70
C TYR A 31 -13.79 -6.86 19.81
N LEU A 32 -12.85 -5.91 19.76
CA LEU A 32 -12.69 -4.87 20.78
C LEU A 32 -13.71 -3.74 20.62
N PHE A 33 -13.88 -3.21 19.41
CA PHE A 33 -14.68 -2.01 19.16
C PHE A 33 -16.13 -2.32 18.78
N GLN A 34 -16.40 -3.53 18.26
CA GLN A 34 -17.73 -3.97 17.82
C GLN A 34 -18.51 -2.88 17.07
N PRO A 35 -17.93 -2.33 15.98
CA PRO A 35 -18.54 -1.25 15.25
C PRO A 35 -19.89 -1.67 14.66
N TYR A 36 -20.63 -0.70 14.10
CA TYR A 36 -21.89 -0.97 13.38
C TYR A 36 -23.06 -1.42 14.26
N GLY A 37 -23.00 -1.15 15.56
CA GLY A 37 -24.04 -1.58 16.50
C GLY A 37 -24.05 -3.09 16.75
N LEU A 38 -22.99 -3.80 16.36
CA LEU A 38 -22.81 -5.22 16.70
C LEU A 38 -22.78 -5.46 18.22
N SER A 39 -22.52 -4.41 19.01
CA SER A 39 -22.71 -4.39 20.46
C SER A 39 -24.11 -4.87 20.89
N PHE A 40 -25.15 -4.50 20.15
CA PHE A 40 -26.55 -4.80 20.47
C PHE A 40 -27.04 -6.16 19.95
N VAL A 41 -26.22 -6.87 19.19
CA VAL A 41 -26.56 -8.22 18.72
C VAL A 41 -26.35 -9.20 19.88
N GLU A 42 -27.46 -9.72 20.41
CA GLU A 42 -27.45 -10.77 21.43
C GLU A 42 -27.51 -12.14 20.75
N THR A 43 -26.34 -12.78 20.58
CA THR A 43 -26.26 -14.09 19.95
C THR A 43 -25.08 -14.88 20.50
N SER A 44 -25.28 -16.17 20.79
CA SER A 44 -24.26 -17.04 21.40
C SER A 44 -23.00 -17.21 20.54
N TYR A 45 -23.10 -16.98 19.23
CA TYR A 45 -22.00 -17.09 18.27
C TYR A 45 -21.43 -15.73 17.82
N LYS A 46 -21.70 -14.65 18.55
CA LYS A 46 -21.22 -13.29 18.24
C LYS A 46 -19.70 -13.21 18.05
N SER A 47 -18.93 -13.83 18.93
CA SER A 47 -17.45 -13.82 18.83
C SER A 47 -16.97 -14.49 17.53
N ALA A 48 -17.64 -15.56 17.09
CA ALA A 48 -17.34 -16.22 15.84
C ALA A 48 -17.67 -15.32 14.63
N ILE A 49 -18.75 -14.54 14.70
CA ILE A 49 -19.09 -13.56 13.66
C ILE A 49 -18.00 -12.48 13.57
N LEU A 50 -17.57 -11.92 14.71
CA LEU A 50 -16.57 -10.85 14.76
C LEU A 50 -15.21 -11.29 14.22
N ILE A 51 -14.76 -12.50 14.59
CA ILE A 51 -13.52 -13.09 14.06
C ILE A 51 -13.68 -13.44 12.58
N GLY A 52 -14.88 -13.85 12.15
CA GLY A 52 -15.20 -14.16 10.76
C GLY A 52 -14.94 -13.00 9.80
N TYR A 53 -15.21 -11.75 10.20
CA TYR A 53 -14.89 -10.58 9.38
C TYR A 53 -13.40 -10.47 9.06
N GLY A 54 -12.51 -10.66 10.03
CA GLY A 54 -11.07 -10.62 9.77
C GLY A 54 -10.60 -11.80 8.92
N PHE A 55 -11.24 -12.97 9.02
CA PHE A 55 -10.99 -14.09 8.11
C PHE A 55 -11.42 -13.76 6.67
N ILE A 56 -12.56 -13.12 6.47
CA ILE A 56 -13.00 -12.66 5.14
C ILE A 56 -12.00 -11.66 4.56
N VAL A 57 -11.55 -10.67 5.34
CA VAL A 57 -10.54 -9.72 4.87
C VAL A 57 -9.23 -10.43 4.53
N PHE A 58 -8.78 -11.37 5.37
CA PHE A 58 -7.61 -12.19 5.07
C PHE A 58 -7.77 -12.93 3.73
N ALA A 59 -8.90 -13.60 3.53
CA ALA A 59 -9.15 -14.39 2.33
C ALA A 59 -9.19 -13.52 1.07
N VAL A 60 -9.90 -12.39 1.12
CA VAL A 60 -9.98 -11.43 0.01
C VAL A 60 -8.59 -10.86 -0.31
N LEU A 61 -7.88 -10.36 0.70
CA LEU A 61 -6.52 -9.85 0.50
C LEU A 61 -5.58 -10.92 -0.03
N PHE A 62 -5.67 -12.15 0.47
CA PHE A 62 -4.86 -13.26 -0.03
C PHE A 62 -5.12 -13.50 -1.52
N ILE A 63 -6.39 -13.46 -1.95
CA ILE A 63 -6.74 -13.55 -3.36
C ILE A 63 -6.15 -12.37 -4.13
N ASP A 64 -6.39 -11.13 -3.70
CA ASP A 64 -5.99 -9.94 -4.45
C ASP A 64 -4.47 -9.71 -4.51
N ILE A 65 -3.71 -10.00 -3.45
CA ILE A 65 -2.27 -9.71 -3.38
C ILE A 65 -1.37 -10.92 -3.63
N VAL A 66 -1.89 -12.14 -3.49
CA VAL A 66 -1.10 -13.39 -3.69
C VAL A 66 -1.53 -14.14 -4.93
N ILE A 67 -2.84 -14.36 -5.13
CA ILE A 67 -3.35 -15.19 -6.24
C ILE A 67 -3.45 -14.36 -7.52
N LEU A 68 -4.12 -13.21 -7.46
CA LEU A 68 -4.41 -12.35 -8.61
C LEU A 68 -3.13 -11.91 -9.35
N PRO A 69 -2.03 -11.51 -8.67
CA PRO A 69 -0.80 -11.13 -9.38
C PRO A 69 -0.07 -12.31 -10.01
N LYS A 70 -0.28 -13.54 -9.49
CA LYS A 70 0.25 -14.78 -10.09
C LYS A 70 -0.56 -15.21 -11.31
N LEU A 71 -1.87 -15.03 -11.28
CA LEU A 71 -2.75 -15.39 -12.39
C LEU A 71 -2.66 -14.38 -13.54
N LEU A 72 -2.58 -13.08 -13.21
CA LEU A 72 -2.56 -11.97 -14.16
C LEU A 72 -1.15 -11.35 -14.28
N THR A 73 -0.12 -12.19 -14.40
CA THR A 73 1.29 -11.75 -14.51
C THR A 73 1.52 -10.71 -15.60
N SER A 74 0.72 -10.74 -16.68
CA SER A 74 0.77 -9.73 -17.77
C SER A 74 0.36 -8.33 -17.30
N ILE A 75 -0.67 -8.22 -16.45
CA ILE A 75 -1.18 -6.93 -15.93
C ILE A 75 -0.24 -6.40 -14.85
N PHE A 76 0.28 -7.28 -14.01
CA PHE A 76 1.15 -6.93 -12.89
C PHE A 76 2.64 -6.86 -13.28
N LYS A 77 3.01 -6.59 -14.54
CA LYS A 77 4.43 -6.40 -14.90
C LYS A 77 5.02 -5.17 -14.19
N THR A 78 6.10 -5.39 -13.43
CA THR A 78 6.74 -4.34 -12.59
C THR A 78 7.30 -3.19 -13.42
N SER A 79 7.69 -3.43 -14.68
CA SER A 79 8.27 -2.41 -15.57
C SER A 79 7.27 -1.34 -16.04
N GLU A 80 5.97 -1.61 -15.95
CA GLU A 80 4.90 -0.73 -16.45
C GLU A 80 3.92 -0.33 -15.35
N TRP A 81 4.29 -0.57 -14.08
CA TRP A 81 3.41 -0.36 -12.96
C TRP A 81 3.50 1.08 -12.45
N THR A 82 2.57 1.91 -12.91
CA THR A 82 2.49 3.35 -12.57
C THR A 82 1.71 3.59 -11.28
N ASN A 83 1.86 4.78 -10.68
CA ASN A 83 1.09 5.16 -9.49
C ASN A 83 -0.42 5.17 -9.73
N GLY A 84 -0.87 5.46 -10.95
CA GLY A 84 -2.27 5.35 -11.33
C GLY A 84 -2.81 3.91 -11.21
N LYS A 85 -2.05 2.92 -11.69
CA LYS A 85 -2.41 1.49 -11.54
C LYS A 85 -2.44 1.07 -10.07
N HIS A 86 -1.52 1.60 -9.25
CA HIS A 86 -1.55 1.40 -7.79
C HIS A 86 -2.82 1.95 -7.15
N PHE A 87 -3.21 3.19 -7.45
CA PHE A 87 -4.41 3.79 -6.89
C PHE A 87 -5.66 3.01 -7.30
N LEU A 88 -5.76 2.62 -8.57
CA LEU A 88 -6.86 1.79 -9.07
C LEU A 88 -6.90 0.42 -8.38
N PHE A 89 -5.74 -0.18 -8.11
CA PHE A 89 -5.65 -1.44 -7.39
C PHE A 89 -6.07 -1.31 -5.92
N PHE A 90 -5.79 -0.19 -5.26
CA PHE A 90 -6.34 0.07 -3.93
C PHE A 90 -7.86 0.19 -3.95
N ILE A 91 -8.43 0.90 -4.93
CA ILE A 91 -9.89 0.97 -5.11
C ILE A 91 -10.47 -0.45 -5.29
N TRP A 92 -9.82 -1.27 -6.11
CA TRP A 92 -10.20 -2.66 -6.30
C TRP A 92 -10.21 -3.45 -4.99
N ILE A 93 -9.13 -3.36 -4.19
CA ILE A 93 -9.04 -4.04 -2.88
C ILE A 93 -10.15 -3.59 -1.92
N PHE A 94 -10.41 -2.28 -1.84
CA PHE A 94 -11.48 -1.80 -0.96
C PHE A 94 -12.84 -2.35 -1.38
N PHE A 95 -13.10 -2.32 -2.69
CA PHE A 95 -14.33 -2.85 -3.28
C PHE A 95 -14.50 -4.36 -3.04
N THR A 96 -13.47 -5.18 -3.24
CA THR A 96 -13.55 -6.63 -3.01
C THR A 96 -13.73 -6.96 -1.54
N ILE A 97 -13.07 -6.24 -0.62
CA ILE A 97 -13.24 -6.44 0.82
C ILE A 97 -14.65 -6.05 1.24
N GLY A 98 -15.16 -4.90 0.78
CA GLY A 98 -16.50 -4.42 1.11
C GLY A 98 -17.58 -5.35 0.58
N LEU A 99 -17.41 -5.86 -0.64
CA LEU A 99 -18.25 -6.91 -1.21
C LEU A 99 -18.22 -8.21 -0.38
N GLY A 100 -17.03 -8.66 0.02
CA GLY A 100 -16.87 -9.84 0.87
C GLY A 100 -17.57 -9.68 2.23
N ASN A 101 -17.40 -8.51 2.86
CA ASN A 101 -18.05 -8.17 4.13
C ASN A 101 -19.57 -8.10 3.98
N PHE A 102 -20.08 -7.52 2.89
CA PHE A 102 -21.51 -7.45 2.62
C PHE A 102 -22.13 -8.85 2.44
N ILE A 103 -21.50 -9.71 1.64
CA ILE A 103 -21.95 -11.09 1.44
C ILE A 103 -21.93 -11.85 2.78
N TYR A 104 -20.85 -11.73 3.54
CA TYR A 104 -20.72 -12.36 4.85
C TYR A 104 -21.82 -11.90 5.81
N SER A 105 -22.09 -10.60 5.87
CA SER A 105 -23.11 -10.02 6.73
C SER A 105 -24.52 -10.43 6.31
N SER A 106 -24.78 -10.50 5.00
CA SER A 106 -26.04 -10.98 4.45
C SER A 106 -26.31 -12.43 4.86
N ILE A 107 -25.28 -13.29 4.84
CA ILE A 107 -25.39 -14.68 5.29
C ILE A 107 -25.57 -14.74 6.82
N ALA A 108 -24.77 -14.00 7.58
CA ALA A 108 -24.78 -14.04 9.05
C ALA A 108 -26.08 -13.50 9.67
N PHE A 109 -26.68 -12.47 9.06
CA PHE A 109 -27.88 -11.79 9.57
C PHE A 109 -29.12 -12.00 8.70
N SER A 110 -29.04 -12.84 7.66
CA SER A 110 -30.13 -13.15 6.72
C SER A 110 -30.72 -11.91 6.02
N PHE A 111 -29.87 -10.92 5.68
CA PHE A 111 -30.31 -9.74 4.94
C PHE A 111 -30.39 -10.00 3.42
N PRO A 112 -31.35 -9.38 2.70
CA PRO A 112 -31.45 -9.50 1.24
C PRO A 112 -30.24 -8.91 0.50
N LEU A 113 -29.58 -9.74 -0.33
CA LEU A 113 -28.40 -9.36 -1.14
C LEU A 113 -28.67 -8.28 -2.19
N ASN A 114 -29.93 -8.14 -2.62
CA ASN A 114 -30.38 -7.20 -3.64
C ASN A 114 -30.55 -5.75 -3.12
N ASN A 115 -30.24 -5.50 -1.84
CA ASN A 115 -30.36 -4.17 -1.27
C ASN A 115 -29.06 -3.35 -1.41
N PHE A 116 -29.00 -2.57 -2.48
CA PHE A 116 -27.85 -1.71 -2.80
C PHE A 116 -27.51 -0.69 -1.70
N LYS A 117 -28.50 -0.27 -0.89
CA LYS A 117 -28.28 0.66 0.22
C LYS A 117 -27.41 0.03 1.31
N TYR A 118 -27.67 -1.22 1.66
CA TYR A 118 -26.84 -1.93 2.65
C TYR A 118 -25.44 -2.17 2.12
N PHE A 119 -25.30 -2.53 0.84
CA PHE A 119 -24.00 -2.64 0.19
C PHE A 119 -23.18 -1.35 0.32
N LEU A 120 -23.75 -0.19 -0.02
CA LEU A 120 -23.08 1.11 0.11
C LEU A 120 -22.67 1.45 1.55
N ILE A 121 -23.50 1.11 2.53
CA ILE A 121 -23.20 1.35 3.95
C ILE A 121 -22.00 0.49 4.39
N PHE A 122 -22.00 -0.80 4.04
CA PHE A 122 -20.90 -1.71 4.34
C PHE A 122 -19.60 -1.33 3.63
N GLU A 123 -19.69 -0.83 2.40
CA GLU A 123 -18.56 -0.29 1.66
C GLU A 123 -17.97 0.94 2.37
N GLY A 124 -18.80 1.91 2.74
CA GLY A 124 -18.36 3.11 3.47
C GLY A 124 -17.69 2.78 4.80
N PHE A 125 -18.24 1.81 5.52
CA PHE A 125 -17.65 1.30 6.76
C PHE A 125 -16.31 0.59 6.54
N THR A 126 -16.22 -0.23 5.50
CA THR A 126 -14.98 -0.93 5.12
C THR A 126 -13.89 0.06 4.76
N VAL A 127 -14.20 1.13 4.03
CA VAL A 127 -13.26 2.22 3.73
C VAL A 127 -12.84 2.93 5.01
N GLY A 128 -13.79 3.27 5.90
CA GLY A 128 -13.51 3.96 7.16
C GLY A 128 -12.55 3.19 8.07
N VAL A 129 -12.80 1.90 8.29
CA VAL A 129 -11.92 1.05 9.11
C VAL A 129 -10.63 0.67 8.37
N GLY A 130 -10.73 0.43 7.06
CA GLY A 130 -9.62 -0.02 6.22
C GLY A 130 -8.57 1.05 5.92
N ILE A 131 -8.89 2.34 6.10
CA ILE A 131 -7.91 3.43 5.98
C ILE A 131 -6.73 3.23 6.95
N ILE A 132 -6.97 2.72 8.16
CA ILE A 132 -5.93 2.52 9.18
C ILE A 132 -4.85 1.54 8.69
N PRO A 133 -5.16 0.27 8.36
CA PRO A 133 -4.15 -0.66 7.87
C PRO A 133 -3.52 -0.21 6.56
N VAL A 134 -4.28 0.43 5.65
CA VAL A 134 -3.72 0.96 4.40
C VAL A 134 -2.69 2.05 4.67
N PHE A 135 -2.95 2.96 5.61
CA PHE A 135 -1.99 3.98 6.01
C PHE A 135 -0.68 3.37 6.54
N PHE A 136 -0.77 2.35 7.41
CA PHE A 136 0.42 1.63 7.89
C PHE A 136 1.18 0.91 6.78
N ILE A 137 0.49 0.30 5.81
CA ILE A 137 1.10 -0.34 4.65
C ILE A 137 1.86 0.69 3.79
N ILE A 138 1.29 1.87 3.57
CA ILE A 138 1.92 2.95 2.82
C ILE A 138 3.17 3.45 3.54
N LEU A 139 3.08 3.72 4.85
CA LEU A 139 4.21 4.17 5.66
C LEU A 139 5.35 3.14 5.70
N TYR A 140 5.01 1.86 5.89
CA TYR A 140 5.99 0.78 5.88
C TYR A 140 6.73 0.70 4.54
N SER A 141 5.98 0.80 3.44
CA SER A 141 6.55 0.74 2.10
C SER A 141 7.42 1.95 1.77
N HIS A 142 7.02 3.15 2.19
CA HIS A 142 7.84 4.36 2.03
C HIS A 142 9.16 4.25 2.81
N ASN A 143 9.12 3.72 4.03
CA ASN A 143 10.32 3.49 4.84
C ASN A 143 11.30 2.49 4.19
N ILE A 144 10.80 1.43 3.56
CA ILE A 144 11.64 0.48 2.80
C ILE A 144 12.29 1.19 1.61
N PHE A 145 11.53 1.97 0.86
CA PHE A 145 12.04 2.71 -0.30
C PHE A 145 13.18 3.66 0.08
N LEU A 146 12.99 4.43 1.15
CA LEU A 146 14.03 5.32 1.68
C LEU A 146 15.31 4.56 2.03
N LYS A 147 15.19 3.42 2.72
CA LYS A 147 16.36 2.58 3.08
C LYS A 147 17.09 2.05 1.85
N THR A 148 16.36 1.61 0.83
CA THR A 148 16.98 1.09 -0.41
C THR A 148 17.69 2.21 -1.17
N ASN A 149 17.09 3.38 -1.32
CA ASN A 149 17.74 4.51 -2.00
C ASN A 149 18.99 4.98 -1.26
N LEU A 150 18.94 5.06 0.08
CA LEU A 150 20.11 5.38 0.89
C LEU A 150 21.22 4.34 0.73
N LYS A 151 20.87 3.05 0.67
CA LYS A 151 21.84 1.97 0.44
C LYS A 151 22.49 2.08 -0.93
N THR A 152 21.70 2.32 -1.98
CA THR A 152 22.22 2.52 -3.35
C THR A 152 23.10 3.75 -3.44
N ALA A 153 22.69 4.88 -2.86
CA ALA A 153 23.50 6.10 -2.83
C ALA A 153 24.83 5.85 -2.10
N ARG A 154 24.79 5.19 -0.95
CA ARG A 154 26.00 4.85 -0.18
C ARG A 154 26.94 3.92 -0.95
N GLN A 155 26.41 2.93 -1.66
CA GLN A 155 27.22 2.06 -2.50
C GLN A 155 27.85 2.82 -3.67
N LEU A 156 27.17 3.79 -4.27
CA LEU A 156 27.75 4.65 -5.30
C LEU A 156 28.87 5.53 -4.75
N THR A 157 28.70 6.07 -3.53
CA THR A 157 29.74 6.84 -2.85
C THR A 157 30.94 5.99 -2.44
N GLU A 158 30.73 4.78 -1.93
CA GLU A 158 31.82 3.89 -1.49
C GLU A 158 32.59 3.24 -2.65
N ASN A 159 31.96 3.06 -3.83
CA ASN A 159 32.60 2.49 -5.03
C ASN A 159 33.12 3.57 -6.00
N LEU A 160 33.16 4.84 -5.60
CA LEU A 160 33.76 5.90 -6.40
C LEU A 160 35.29 5.71 -6.43
N PRO A 161 35.92 5.51 -7.61
CA PRO A 161 37.36 5.38 -7.70
C PRO A 161 38.07 6.67 -7.25
N GLU A 162 39.10 6.58 -6.41
CA GLU A 162 39.90 7.73 -5.92
C GLU A 162 40.39 8.65 -7.08
N ASN A 163 40.71 8.06 -8.23
CA ASN A 163 41.06 8.76 -9.47
C ASN A 163 40.04 9.83 -9.91
N ILE A 164 38.74 9.59 -9.71
CA ILE A 164 37.68 10.52 -10.11
C ILE A 164 37.61 11.69 -9.12
N ASN A 165 37.86 11.44 -7.83
CA ASN A 165 37.87 12.47 -6.80
C ASN A 165 39.00 13.48 -7.05
N ASP A 166 40.19 13.00 -7.43
CA ASP A 166 41.33 13.85 -7.78
C ASP A 166 41.14 14.62 -9.11
N LYS A 167 40.39 14.05 -10.06
CA LYS A 167 40.03 14.73 -11.32
C LYS A 167 38.94 15.78 -11.14
N LEU A 168 37.98 15.56 -10.25
CA LEU A 168 36.92 16.52 -9.92
C LEU A 168 37.44 17.70 -9.08
N LEU A 169 38.49 17.50 -8.29
CA LEU A 169 39.16 18.56 -7.53
C LEU A 169 40.14 19.37 -8.39
N ASN A 170 40.78 18.78 -9.40
CA ASN A 170 41.76 19.47 -10.25
C ASN A 170 41.17 20.11 -11.52
N ASN A 171 40.07 19.59 -12.05
CA ASN A 171 39.32 20.25 -13.10
C ASN A 171 38.04 20.77 -12.47
N ASN A 172 37.76 22.07 -12.60
CA ASN A 172 36.51 22.74 -12.21
C ASN A 172 35.29 22.14 -12.95
N VAL A 173 34.99 20.87 -12.69
CA VAL A 173 33.90 20.14 -13.31
C VAL A 173 32.66 20.41 -12.47
N ILE A 174 31.77 21.19 -13.04
CA ILE A 174 30.46 21.48 -12.49
C ILE A 174 29.69 20.14 -12.41
N CYS A 175 29.55 19.60 -11.20
CA CYS A 175 28.71 18.43 -10.96
C CYS A 175 27.24 18.83 -11.09
N ILE A 176 26.64 18.56 -12.25
CA ILE A 176 25.21 18.74 -12.46
C ILE A 176 24.50 17.57 -11.76
N PHE A 177 23.98 17.80 -10.56
CA PHE A 177 23.03 16.89 -9.94
C PHE A 177 21.69 17.02 -10.68
N SER A 178 21.47 16.19 -11.69
CA SER A 178 20.13 16.02 -12.25
C SER A 178 19.35 15.05 -11.35
N SER A 179 18.50 15.63 -10.50
CA SER A 179 17.39 14.90 -9.92
C SER A 179 16.53 14.35 -11.07
N TYR A 180 16.06 13.11 -10.95
CA TYR A 180 15.20 12.44 -11.94
C TYR A 180 13.87 13.19 -12.20
N ASN A 181 13.58 14.25 -11.43
CA ASN A 181 12.60 15.26 -11.78
C ASN A 181 13.34 16.51 -12.27
N GLU A 182 13.23 16.80 -13.57
CA GLU A 182 13.80 17.94 -14.32
C GLU A 182 13.30 19.33 -13.85
N LYS A 183 13.22 19.61 -12.55
CA LYS A 183 12.73 20.91 -12.04
C LYS A 183 13.61 21.64 -11.06
N ASP A 184 14.63 21.02 -10.49
CA ASP A 184 15.53 21.71 -9.57
C ASP A 184 16.99 21.42 -9.93
N SER A 185 17.53 22.20 -10.87
CA SER A 185 18.98 22.30 -11.09
C SER A 185 19.52 23.40 -10.18
N ILE A 186 20.18 23.02 -9.10
CA ILE A 186 20.89 23.97 -8.24
C ILE A 186 22.22 24.29 -8.93
N HIS A 187 22.31 25.47 -9.53
CA HIS A 187 23.57 26.05 -9.99
C HIS A 187 24.24 26.72 -8.79
N LEU A 188 25.34 26.15 -8.31
CA LEU A 188 26.24 26.85 -7.38
C LEU A 188 27.27 27.59 -8.23
N GLU A 189 27.07 28.90 -8.41
CA GLU A 189 28.13 29.81 -8.84
C GLU A 189 28.95 30.22 -7.62
N GLU A 190 30.24 29.92 -7.68
CA GLU A 190 31.25 30.32 -6.71
C GLU A 190 31.50 31.83 -6.85
N ASN A 191 30.66 32.66 -6.23
CA ASN A 191 31.01 34.07 -6.06
C ASN A 191 30.38 34.80 -4.85
N SER A 192 30.02 34.08 -3.79
CA SER A 192 29.54 34.74 -2.57
C SER A 192 29.96 34.02 -1.28
N ILE A 193 31.24 33.69 -1.18
CA ILE A 193 31.91 33.48 0.11
C ILE A 193 33.25 34.20 0.05
N ILE A 194 33.21 35.52 0.28
CA ILE A 194 34.33 36.29 0.84
C ILE A 194 33.80 36.93 2.11
#